data_AF-A0AAC8XHW8-F1
#
_entry.id   AF-A0AAC8XHW8-F1
#
_cell.length_a   1.000
_cell.length_b   1.000
_cell.length_c   1.000
_cell.angle_alpha   90.00
_cell.angle_beta   90.00
_cell.angle_gamma   90.00
#
_symmetry.space_group_name_H-M   'P 1'
#
loop_
_entity.id
_entity.type
_entity.pdbx_description
1 polymer ?
#
loop_
_entity_poly.entity_id
_entity_poly.type
_entity_poly.pdbx_seq_one_letter_code
_entity_poly.pdbx_strand_id
1 'polypeptide(L)'
;MARKRTDMRKIKDVLRLKFEVGLSHRDIGQCLSLGPSTVSEILSRFKSSDLSWPLPEALNDKTLEAQLYNTGPVQRQKRLPDFMLMQQELKRKGMTKLLLWEEYCAEDSASAYGYTQFCEHYQRWLKKQKRSMRQHHIAGDKLFIDYCGPTVPIVNPDTGEVRYHAQIFVATLGATNYTYVEAGRSQREEDWIMAHVRTFRYLGGVPRLLVPDNLKSAVTKAHRYAPTLNENYAKMARHYGCAIVPARPYKPKDKAKAENAVLIVERWILMRLRRECFYTLAGLNARIKVLMEELNNRPQRLHPGSRREQFELLDKPALMPLPGTTYEYIDSKRAKVGPDYHVLYQKHAYSVPHTLVGNTVTIEASGSVVSIYHQNQLVTQHAKSAKDGGFSTQKEHMPDSHVKQRFSAERLLHWAENIGVGTRGVVQWHIHSRQHPEQAIKSCLAILNLTKQHGAARLEAACQKALLLERPHRSVVMNLLKHHQESVPSTAVEHDEQPVTHHNIRGQHYYQ
;
A
#
# COMPACT_ATOMS: atom_id res chain seq x y z
N MET A 1 23.16 -0.80 50.40
CA MET A 1 23.83 -0.52 49.10
C MET A 1 25.32 -0.79 49.26
N ALA A 2 25.92 -1.63 48.43
CA ALA A 2 27.37 -1.82 48.47
C ALA A 2 28.07 -0.50 48.09
N ARG A 3 28.98 -0.01 48.93
CA ARG A 3 29.74 1.23 48.71
C ARG A 3 30.51 1.09 47.38
N LYS A 4 30.34 2.05 46.47
CA LYS A 4 31.03 2.04 45.16
C LYS A 4 32.55 2.02 45.42
N ARG A 5 33.24 1.01 44.89
CA ARG A 5 34.69 0.84 45.09
C ARG A 5 35.45 1.99 44.43
N THR A 6 36.54 2.40 45.07
CA THR A 6 37.46 3.43 44.53
C THR A 6 38.21 2.88 43.32
N ASP A 7 38.36 3.71 42.29
CA ASP A 7 39.09 3.36 41.06
C ASP A 7 40.57 3.05 41.37
N MET A 8 41.14 2.01 40.74
CA MET A 8 42.53 1.60 40.95
C MET A 8 43.55 2.69 40.60
N ARG A 9 43.23 3.57 39.64
CA ARG A 9 44.07 4.74 39.34
C ARG A 9 44.16 5.68 40.53
N LYS A 10 43.01 5.97 41.16
CA LYS A 10 42.96 6.79 42.37
C LYS A 10 43.66 6.14 43.55
N ILE A 11 43.63 4.81 43.66
CA ILE A 11 44.36 4.08 44.71
C ILE A 11 45.87 4.23 44.52
N LYS A 12 46.37 4.06 43.28
CA LYS A 12 47.80 4.31 42.97
C LYS A 12 48.20 5.76 43.24
N ASP A 13 47.35 6.72 42.90
CA ASP A 13 47.59 8.13 43.20
C ASP A 13 47.59 8.43 44.70
N VAL A 14 46.73 7.78 45.49
CA VAL A 14 46.77 7.89 46.97
C VAL A 14 48.13 7.44 47.50
N LEU A 15 48.66 6.31 47.01
CA LEU A 15 49.96 5.79 47.43
C LEU A 15 51.10 6.73 47.00
N ARG A 16 51.07 7.20 45.75
CA ARG A 16 52.04 8.16 45.19
C ARG A 16 52.08 9.46 46.01
N LEU A 17 50.91 10.08 46.23
CA LEU A 17 50.82 11.34 46.98
C LEU A 17 51.20 11.17 48.46
N LYS A 18 51.01 9.98 49.02
CA LYS A 18 51.40 9.70 50.41
C LYS A 18 52.89 9.43 50.58
N PHE A 19 53.48 8.60 49.71
CA PHE A 19 54.84 8.08 49.88
C PHE A 19 55.91 8.82 49.06
N GLU A 20 55.57 9.43 47.93
CA GLU A 20 56.52 10.26 47.16
C GLU A 20 56.42 11.74 47.51
N VAL A 21 55.20 12.25 47.70
CA VAL A 21 54.95 13.69 47.90
C VAL A 21 54.80 14.08 49.38
N GLY A 22 54.47 13.12 50.25
CA GLY A 22 54.38 13.33 51.70
C GLY A 22 53.13 14.10 52.18
N LEU A 23 52.06 14.13 51.39
CA LEU A 23 50.85 14.90 51.73
C LEU A 23 50.07 14.33 52.93
N SER A 24 49.31 15.20 53.61
CA SER A 24 48.39 14.78 54.66
C SER A 24 47.18 14.03 54.09
N HIS A 25 46.49 13.21 54.90
CA HIS A 25 45.31 12.46 54.42
C HIS A 25 44.19 13.39 53.95
N ARG A 26 44.11 14.59 54.53
CA ARG A 26 43.11 15.61 54.17
C ARG A 26 43.41 16.22 52.80
N ASP A 27 44.68 16.51 52.52
CA ASP A 27 45.11 17.11 51.26
C ASP A 27 44.99 16.10 50.11
N ILE A 28 45.37 14.83 50.35
CA ILE A 28 45.16 13.74 49.38
C ILE A 28 43.68 13.58 49.05
N GLY A 29 42.80 13.66 50.07
CA GLY A 29 41.36 13.61 49.89
C GLY A 29 40.83 14.76 49.02
N GLN A 30 41.35 15.97 49.20
CA GLN A 30 41.00 17.12 48.37
C GLN A 30 41.48 16.95 46.92
N CYS A 31 42.74 16.55 46.71
CA CYS A 31 43.31 16.37 45.37
C CYS A 31 42.58 15.32 44.54
N LEU A 32 42.12 14.23 45.17
CA LEU A 32 41.53 13.08 44.45
C LEU A 32 40.00 13.02 44.56
N SER A 33 39.38 14.02 45.20
CA SER A 33 37.95 14.04 45.57
C SER A 33 37.53 12.76 46.29
N LEU A 34 38.29 12.38 47.32
CA LEU A 34 38.04 11.22 48.18
C LEU A 34 37.78 11.69 49.61
N GLY A 35 36.89 11.00 50.32
CA GLY A 35 36.70 11.23 51.75
C GLY A 35 37.99 10.89 52.52
N PRO A 36 38.38 11.66 53.55
CA PRO A 36 39.57 11.38 54.36
C PRO A 36 39.57 9.97 54.98
N SER A 37 38.39 9.44 55.31
CA SER A 37 38.21 8.06 55.80
C SER A 37 38.54 7.01 54.73
N THR A 38 38.23 7.27 53.46
CA THR A 38 38.57 6.38 52.34
C THR A 38 40.09 6.37 52.08
N VAL A 39 40.74 7.53 52.18
CA VAL A 39 42.21 7.62 52.07
C VAL A 39 42.87 6.83 53.20
N SER A 40 42.39 7.00 54.44
CA SER A 40 42.87 6.25 55.60
C SER A 40 42.68 4.73 55.43
N GLU A 41 41.51 4.30 54.94
CA GLU A 41 41.20 2.89 54.70
C GLU A 41 42.10 2.26 53.62
N ILE A 42 42.40 2.98 52.54
CA ILE A 42 43.33 2.53 51.49
C ILE A 42 44.75 2.38 52.04
N LEU A 43 45.24 3.37 52.79
CA LEU A 43 46.59 3.34 53.37
C LEU A 43 46.73 2.27 54.45
N SER A 44 45.67 2.03 55.24
CA SER A 44 45.63 0.94 56.21
C SER A 44 45.72 -0.42 55.51
N ARG A 45 44.96 -0.64 54.44
CA ARG A 45 45.03 -1.88 53.64
C ARG A 45 46.39 -2.09 53.01
N PHE A 46 47.00 -1.03 52.50
CA PHE A 46 48.35 -1.09 51.96
C PHE A 46 49.39 -1.46 53.02
N LYS A 47 49.32 -0.85 54.21
CA LYS A 47 50.18 -1.22 55.35
C LYS A 47 49.97 -2.65 55.83
N SER A 48 48.75 -3.17 55.72
CA SER A 48 48.39 -4.54 56.10
C SER A 48 48.67 -5.57 54.99
N SER A 49 49.14 -5.13 53.82
CA SER A 49 49.52 -6.01 52.71
C SER A 49 51.03 -6.18 52.65
N ASP A 50 51.51 -7.25 52.02
CA ASP A 50 52.95 -7.49 51.80
C ASP A 50 53.56 -6.61 50.70
N LEU A 51 52.92 -5.48 50.38
CA LEU A 51 53.34 -4.56 49.33
C LEU A 51 54.21 -3.44 49.89
N SER A 52 55.31 -3.15 49.20
CA SER A 52 56.16 -2.00 49.44
C SER A 52 55.97 -0.91 48.39
N TRP A 53 56.34 0.32 48.74
CA TRP A 53 56.43 1.44 47.80
C TRP A 53 57.91 1.68 47.45
N PRO A 54 58.29 1.90 46.16
CA PRO A 54 57.43 1.94 44.98
C PRO A 54 56.85 0.57 44.59
N LEU A 55 55.67 0.56 43.98
CA LEU A 55 55.04 -0.67 43.52
C LEU A 55 55.93 -1.34 42.44
N PRO A 56 56.08 -2.69 42.46
CA PRO A 56 56.84 -3.40 41.42
C PRO A 56 56.26 -3.15 40.01
N GLU A 57 57.13 -2.92 39.01
CA GLU A 57 56.71 -2.63 37.62
C GLU A 57 55.85 -3.76 37.00
N ALA A 58 56.05 -5.01 37.46
CA ALA A 58 55.28 -6.17 37.01
C ALA A 58 53.85 -6.27 37.61
N LEU A 59 53.48 -5.39 38.56
CA LEU A 59 52.22 -5.47 39.28
C LEU A 59 51.06 -4.84 38.48
N ASN A 60 50.18 -5.67 37.93
CA ASN A 60 48.98 -5.19 37.25
C ASN A 60 47.86 -4.79 38.26
N ASP A 61 46.91 -3.97 37.80
CA ASP A 61 45.81 -3.44 38.62
C ASP A 61 44.97 -4.53 39.30
N LYS A 62 44.83 -5.70 38.65
CA LYS A 62 44.04 -6.82 39.15
C LYS A 62 44.74 -7.53 40.31
N THR A 63 46.06 -7.68 40.24
CA THR A 63 46.87 -8.29 41.32
C THR A 63 46.94 -7.36 42.52
N LEU A 64 47.10 -6.05 42.28
CA LEU A 64 47.07 -5.01 43.32
C LEU A 64 45.71 -4.95 44.03
N GLU A 65 44.60 -4.99 43.28
CA GLU A 65 43.25 -5.04 43.88
C GLU A 65 43.08 -6.32 44.71
N ALA A 66 43.51 -7.47 44.19
CA ALA A 66 43.40 -8.73 44.91
C ALA A 66 44.16 -8.70 46.24
N GLN A 67 45.38 -8.15 46.30
CA GLN A 67 46.19 -8.10 47.52
C GLN A 67 45.67 -7.09 48.56
N LEU A 68 45.11 -5.96 48.11
CA LEU A 68 44.59 -4.93 49.02
C LEU A 68 43.21 -5.26 49.61
N TYR A 69 42.40 -6.07 48.91
CA TYR A 69 40.98 -6.26 49.25
C TYR A 69 40.59 -7.72 49.58
N ASN A 70 41.54 -8.62 49.81
CA ASN A 70 41.25 -10.04 50.07
C ASN A 70 40.68 -10.31 51.47
N THR A 71 39.40 -9.99 51.69
CA THR A 71 38.55 -10.87 52.50
C THR A 71 37.83 -11.79 51.53
N GLY A 72 38.33 -13.01 51.37
CA GLY A 72 37.84 -13.96 50.38
C GLY A 72 36.32 -14.15 50.53
N PRO A 73 35.52 -14.03 49.45
CA PRO A 73 34.14 -14.44 49.52
C PRO A 73 34.12 -15.97 49.69
N VAL A 74 33.40 -16.48 50.70
CA VAL A 74 32.97 -17.87 50.73
C VAL A 74 32.02 -18.05 49.54
N GLN A 75 32.59 -18.32 48.36
CA GLN A 75 31.82 -18.69 47.20
C GLN A 75 31.31 -20.11 47.45
N ARG A 76 30.06 -20.24 47.87
CA ARG A 76 29.30 -21.45 47.55
C ARG A 76 29.31 -21.54 46.02
N GLN A 77 30.15 -22.43 45.48
CA GLN A 77 30.23 -22.65 44.05
C GLN A 77 28.92 -23.31 43.59
N LYS A 78 27.97 -22.46 43.18
CA LYS A 78 26.75 -22.94 42.53
C LYS A 78 27.11 -23.57 41.20
N ARG A 79 26.53 -24.73 40.92
CA ARG A 79 26.72 -25.48 39.69
C ARG A 79 26.15 -24.68 38.51
N LEU A 80 26.83 -24.66 37.36
CA LEU A 80 26.25 -24.06 36.16
C LEU A 80 25.43 -25.12 35.42
N PRO A 81 24.24 -24.77 34.89
CA PRO A 81 23.48 -25.67 34.03
C PRO A 81 24.24 -26.00 32.74
N ASP A 82 24.03 -27.20 32.19
CA ASP A 82 24.47 -27.51 30.84
C ASP A 82 23.58 -26.75 29.83
N PHE A 83 24.08 -25.61 29.37
CA PHE A 83 23.36 -24.77 28.43
C PHE A 83 23.21 -25.39 27.03
N MET A 84 24.07 -26.33 26.64
CA MET A 84 23.98 -27.02 25.34
C MET A 84 22.85 -28.04 25.38
N LEU A 85 22.77 -28.86 26.43
CA LEU A 85 21.67 -29.79 26.66
C LEU A 85 20.34 -29.02 26.77
N MET A 86 20.31 -27.96 27.56
CA MET A 86 19.14 -27.08 27.72
C MET A 86 18.65 -26.51 26.37
N GLN A 87 19.56 -26.10 25.48
CA GLN A 87 19.22 -25.60 24.14
C GLN A 87 18.66 -26.70 23.21
N GLN A 88 19.08 -27.95 23.38
CA GLN A 88 18.58 -29.08 22.60
C GLN A 88 17.18 -29.48 23.06
N GLU A 89 16.98 -29.59 24.37
CA GLU A 89 15.69 -29.96 24.97
C GLU A 89 14.60 -28.90 24.72
N LEU A 90 14.92 -27.61 24.79
CA LEU A 90 13.98 -26.52 24.48
C LEU A 90 13.48 -26.48 23.02
N LYS A 91 14.06 -27.29 22.11
CA LYS A 91 13.54 -27.44 20.74
C LYS A 91 12.40 -28.45 20.65
N ARG A 92 12.20 -29.30 21.66
CA ARG A 92 11.12 -30.29 21.70
C ARG A 92 9.79 -29.59 21.97
N LYS A 93 8.73 -30.01 21.27
CA LYS A 93 7.39 -29.43 21.42
C LYS A 93 6.87 -29.72 22.84
N GLY A 94 6.50 -28.68 23.58
CA GLY A 94 6.00 -28.78 24.96
C GLY A 94 7.06 -28.60 26.05
N MET A 95 8.36 -28.56 25.72
CA MET A 95 9.42 -28.35 26.71
C MET A 95 9.46 -26.90 27.20
N THR A 96 9.59 -26.70 28.51
CA THR A 96 9.67 -25.37 29.12
C THR A 96 10.95 -25.18 29.92
N LYS A 97 11.38 -23.92 30.09
CA LYS A 97 12.53 -23.59 30.96
C LYS A 97 12.29 -23.93 32.43
N LEU A 98 11.03 -23.95 32.84
CA LEU A 98 10.64 -24.30 34.19
C LEU A 98 10.88 -25.79 34.44
N LEU A 99 10.42 -26.65 33.51
CA LEU A 99 10.63 -28.10 33.59
C LEU A 99 12.13 -28.46 33.60
N LEU A 100 12.92 -27.83 32.73
CA LEU A 100 14.39 -28.01 32.72
C LEU A 100 15.08 -27.49 33.99
N TRP A 101 14.51 -26.49 34.66
CA TRP A 101 15.02 -26.00 35.93
C TRP A 101 14.66 -26.95 37.08
N GLU A 102 13.46 -27.52 37.07
CA GLU A 102 13.02 -28.53 38.03
C GLU A 102 13.92 -29.78 37.94
N GLU A 103 14.20 -30.27 36.73
CA GLU A 103 15.14 -31.38 36.48
C GLU A 103 16.55 -31.03 36.98
N TYR A 104 17.05 -29.83 36.67
CA TYR A 104 18.35 -29.34 37.14
C TYR A 104 18.46 -29.21 38.67
N CYS A 105 17.36 -28.87 39.36
CA CYS A 105 17.29 -28.82 40.82
C CYS A 105 17.17 -30.22 41.44
N ALA A 106 16.53 -31.17 40.76
CA ALA A 106 16.35 -32.54 41.22
C ALA A 106 17.67 -33.32 41.27
N GLU A 107 18.63 -32.99 40.40
CA GLU A 107 19.97 -33.59 40.39
C GLU A 107 20.82 -33.19 41.62
N ASP A 108 20.81 -31.91 42.00
CA ASP A 108 21.46 -31.41 43.22
C ASP A 108 20.92 -30.02 43.58
N SER A 109 20.00 -29.99 44.55
CA SER A 109 19.33 -28.76 44.99
C SER A 109 20.25 -27.85 45.82
N ALA A 110 21.29 -28.40 46.46
CA ALA A 110 22.17 -27.64 47.35
C ALA A 110 23.12 -26.73 46.55
N SER A 111 23.52 -27.17 45.35
CA SER A 111 24.37 -26.38 44.44
C SER A 111 23.58 -25.65 43.34
N ALA A 112 22.25 -25.80 43.28
CA ALA A 112 21.42 -25.22 42.23
C ALA A 112 21.27 -23.69 42.29
N TYR A 113 21.14 -23.07 41.11
CA TYR A 113 20.64 -21.71 40.95
C TYR A 113 19.12 -21.66 41.06
N GLY A 114 18.57 -20.59 41.66
CA GLY A 114 17.14 -20.33 41.60
C GLY A 114 16.68 -20.00 40.17
N TYR A 115 15.41 -20.23 39.87
CA TYR A 115 14.85 -20.16 38.51
C TYR A 115 15.22 -18.87 37.73
N THR A 116 15.14 -17.72 38.39
CA THR A 116 15.49 -16.42 37.78
C THR A 116 16.96 -16.36 37.36
N GLN A 117 17.87 -16.82 38.23
CA GLN A 117 19.32 -16.85 37.95
C GLN A 117 19.64 -17.89 36.88
N PHE A 118 19.02 -19.08 36.94
CA PHE A 118 19.11 -20.12 35.93
C PHE A 118 18.75 -19.57 34.53
N CYS A 119 17.61 -18.89 34.42
CA CYS A 119 17.18 -18.24 33.17
C CYS A 119 18.13 -17.13 32.72
N GLU A 120 18.64 -16.31 33.64
CA GLU A 120 19.57 -15.23 33.33
C GLU A 120 20.90 -15.77 32.79
N HIS A 121 21.47 -16.79 33.43
CA HIS A 121 22.70 -17.44 33.00
C HIS A 121 22.55 -18.06 31.60
N TYR A 122 21.43 -18.75 31.34
CA TYR A 122 21.11 -19.26 30.01
C TYR A 122 20.96 -18.15 28.97
N GLN A 123 20.34 -17.01 29.31
CA GLN A 123 20.23 -15.84 28.42
C GLN A 123 21.59 -15.19 28.13
N ARG A 124 22.46 -15.06 29.13
CA ARG A 124 23.84 -14.56 28.94
C ARG A 124 24.64 -15.50 28.04
N TRP A 125 24.51 -16.81 28.23
CA TRP A 125 25.13 -17.81 27.37
C TRP A 125 24.59 -17.71 25.94
N LEU A 126 23.26 -17.67 25.74
CA LEU A 126 22.59 -17.50 24.45
C LEU A 126 23.11 -16.27 23.68
N LYS A 127 23.30 -15.13 24.36
CA LYS A 127 23.86 -13.91 23.77
C LYS A 127 25.29 -14.12 23.25
N LYS A 128 26.10 -14.93 23.93
CA LYS A 128 27.46 -15.30 23.51
C LYS A 128 27.47 -16.31 22.36
N GLN A 129 26.43 -17.14 22.23
CA GLN A 129 26.29 -18.10 21.13
C GLN A 129 25.86 -17.44 19.81
N LYS A 130 25.21 -16.27 19.86
CA LYS A 130 24.83 -15.52 18.66
C LYS A 130 26.05 -14.82 18.04
N ARG A 131 26.90 -15.59 17.34
CA ARG A 131 27.83 -15.03 16.37
C ARG A 131 27.00 -14.41 15.24
N SER A 132 26.97 -13.08 15.18
CA SER A 132 26.40 -12.32 14.06
C SER A 132 27.57 -11.63 13.36
N MET A 133 27.73 -11.91 12.06
CA MET A 133 28.69 -11.20 11.23
C MET A 133 28.14 -9.79 11.03
N ARG A 134 28.93 -8.76 11.36
CA ARG A 134 28.57 -7.38 11.03
C ARG A 134 28.57 -7.28 9.51
N GLN A 135 27.40 -7.02 8.93
CA GLN A 135 27.31 -6.78 7.50
C GLN A 135 27.84 -5.38 7.20
N HIS A 136 28.89 -5.29 6.38
CA HIS A 136 29.33 -4.03 5.79
C HIS A 136 28.43 -3.73 4.59
N HIS A 137 27.80 -2.56 4.59
CA HIS A 137 26.99 -2.08 3.49
C HIS A 137 27.74 -0.94 2.80
N ILE A 138 27.98 -1.10 1.51
CA ILE A 138 28.61 -0.09 0.67
C ILE A 138 27.55 0.95 0.30
N ALA A 139 27.94 2.21 0.22
CA ALA A 139 27.05 3.29 -0.18
C ALA A 139 26.58 3.10 -1.64
N GLY A 140 25.30 3.39 -1.92
CA GLY A 140 24.67 3.20 -3.23
C GLY A 140 24.51 1.74 -3.67
N ASP A 141 24.96 0.77 -2.88
CA ASP A 141 25.03 -0.63 -3.31
C ASP A 141 23.69 -1.37 -3.14
N LYS A 142 23.16 -1.42 -1.90
CA LYS A 142 22.00 -2.25 -1.57
C LYS A 142 20.81 -1.44 -1.06
N LEU A 143 19.65 -1.69 -1.67
CA LEU A 143 18.35 -1.24 -1.18
C LEU A 143 17.59 -2.44 -0.64
N PHE A 144 17.16 -2.36 0.62
CA PHE A 144 16.35 -3.38 1.27
C PHE A 144 14.88 -2.99 1.21
N ILE A 145 14.02 -3.91 0.77
CA ILE A 145 12.60 -3.62 0.50
C ILE A 145 11.71 -4.60 1.25
N ASP A 146 10.67 -4.08 1.88
CA ASP A 146 9.66 -4.86 2.61
C ASP A 146 8.31 -4.13 2.70
N TYR A 147 7.28 -4.82 3.16
CA TYR A 147 6.03 -4.20 3.60
C TYR A 147 5.91 -4.22 5.12
N CYS A 148 5.29 -3.18 5.68
CA CYS A 148 4.85 -3.25 7.08
C CYS A 148 3.73 -4.29 7.24
N GLY A 149 3.69 -4.94 8.40
CA GLY A 149 2.56 -5.81 8.77
C GLY A 149 1.26 -5.03 8.98
N PRO A 150 1.26 -3.93 9.77
CA PRO A 150 0.09 -3.09 9.95
C PRO A 150 -0.28 -2.31 8.68
N THR A 151 -1.58 -2.22 8.40
CA THR A 151 -2.16 -1.51 7.27
C THR A 151 -2.95 -0.29 7.73
N VAL A 152 -3.21 0.67 6.83
CA VAL A 152 -3.94 1.90 7.16
C VAL A 152 -5.29 1.92 6.42
N PRO A 153 -6.44 2.07 7.12
CA PRO A 153 -7.74 2.08 6.47
C PRO A 153 -7.95 3.37 5.65
N ILE A 154 -8.54 3.23 4.46
CA ILE A 154 -9.06 4.33 3.65
C ILE A 154 -10.59 4.30 3.73
N VAL A 155 -11.18 5.40 4.20
CA VAL A 155 -12.58 5.49 4.59
C VAL A 155 -13.40 6.21 3.53
N ASN A 156 -14.65 5.80 3.35
CA ASN A 156 -15.62 6.53 2.55
C ASN A 156 -16.09 7.77 3.33
N PRO A 157 -15.90 9.01 2.82
CA PRO A 157 -16.34 10.21 3.53
C PRO A 157 -17.87 10.26 3.72
N ASP A 158 -18.64 9.66 2.82
CA ASP A 158 -20.11 9.74 2.86
C ASP A 158 -20.73 8.70 3.81
N THR A 159 -20.15 7.49 3.89
CA THR A 159 -20.72 6.37 4.68
C THR A 159 -19.95 6.07 5.96
N GLY A 160 -18.72 6.56 6.11
CA GLY A 160 -17.83 6.21 7.23
C GLY A 160 -17.27 4.78 7.16
N GLU A 161 -17.61 4.00 6.14
CA GLU A 161 -17.13 2.62 5.98
C GLU A 161 -15.71 2.56 5.41
N VAL A 162 -14.93 1.56 5.84
CA VAL A 162 -13.61 1.30 5.29
C VAL A 162 -13.74 0.72 3.87
N ARG A 163 -13.26 1.46 2.87
CA ARG A 163 -13.25 1.01 1.47
C ARG A 163 -12.19 -0.08 1.24
N TYR A 164 -11.00 0.11 1.80
CA TYR A 164 -9.89 -0.85 1.75
C TYR A 164 -8.78 -0.48 2.74
N HIS A 165 -7.86 -1.42 2.96
CA HIS A 165 -6.67 -1.23 3.78
C HIS A 165 -5.43 -1.02 2.90
N ALA A 166 -4.84 0.18 2.98
CA ALA A 166 -3.62 0.54 2.27
C ALA A 166 -2.41 -0.20 2.85
N GLN A 167 -1.57 -0.72 1.96
CA GLN A 167 -0.35 -1.47 2.26
C GLN A 167 0.84 -0.52 2.31
N ILE A 168 1.70 -0.64 3.31
CA ILE A 168 2.80 0.32 3.52
C ILE A 168 4.10 -0.28 3.03
N PHE A 169 4.55 0.19 1.87
CA PHE A 169 5.83 -0.15 1.26
C PHE A 169 6.96 0.60 1.97
N VAL A 170 8.06 -0.10 2.25
CA VAL A 170 9.25 0.46 2.88
C VAL A 170 10.48 0.04 2.08
N ALA A 171 11.29 1.02 1.69
CA ALA A 171 12.60 0.80 1.11
C ALA A 171 13.68 1.53 1.91
N THR A 172 14.83 0.91 2.15
CA THR A 172 15.91 1.51 2.96
C THR A 172 17.29 1.17 2.43
N LEU A 173 18.15 2.19 2.28
CA LEU A 173 19.53 2.02 1.86
C LEU A 173 20.37 1.37 2.97
N GLY A 174 21.19 0.39 2.60
CA GLY A 174 21.96 -0.41 3.56
C GLY A 174 22.98 0.38 4.36
N ALA A 175 23.67 1.33 3.72
CA ALA A 175 24.76 2.09 4.33
C ALA A 175 24.25 3.15 5.32
N THR A 176 23.36 4.03 4.88
CA THR A 176 22.93 5.21 5.64
C THR A 176 21.62 5.03 6.40
N ASN A 177 20.88 3.95 6.09
CA ASN A 177 19.51 3.74 6.53
C ASN A 177 18.55 4.85 6.08
N TYR A 178 18.84 5.55 4.98
CA TYR A 178 17.90 6.48 4.38
C TYR A 178 16.68 5.73 3.86
N THR A 179 15.50 6.14 4.31
CA THR A 179 14.27 5.35 4.19
C THR A 179 13.25 6.06 3.32
N TYR A 180 12.68 5.34 2.37
CA TYR A 180 11.50 5.73 1.60
C TYR A 180 10.29 4.92 2.06
N VAL A 181 9.14 5.57 2.17
CA VAL A 181 7.88 4.95 2.60
C VAL A 181 6.74 5.46 1.73
N GLU A 182 5.87 4.55 1.31
CA GLU A 182 4.69 4.88 0.54
C GLU A 182 3.52 3.93 0.88
N ALA A 183 2.30 4.45 0.89
CA ALA A 183 1.09 3.65 0.91
C ALA A 183 0.64 3.29 -0.53
N GLY A 184 0.43 2.00 -0.78
CA GLY A 184 -0.14 1.45 -2.02
C GLY A 184 -1.50 0.78 -1.78
N ARG A 185 -2.23 0.48 -2.87
CA ARG A 185 -3.53 -0.21 -2.78
C ARG A 185 -3.40 -1.69 -2.43
N SER A 186 -2.32 -2.33 -2.89
CA SER A 186 -2.10 -3.75 -2.65
C SER A 186 -0.60 -4.08 -2.64
N GLN A 187 -0.28 -5.36 -2.45
CA GLN A 187 1.06 -5.91 -2.63
C GLN A 187 1.19 -6.67 -3.97
N ARG A 188 0.27 -6.43 -4.92
CA ARG A 188 0.30 -7.05 -6.25
C ARG A 188 1.49 -6.52 -7.05
N GLU A 189 1.83 -7.26 -8.09
CA GLU A 189 3.00 -7.03 -8.93
C GLU A 189 3.11 -5.61 -9.48
N GLU A 190 2.01 -5.05 -10.01
CA GLU A 190 1.97 -3.65 -10.49
C GLU A 190 2.32 -2.65 -9.39
N ASP A 191 1.62 -2.72 -8.25
CA ASP A 191 1.85 -1.82 -7.11
C ASP A 191 3.29 -1.94 -6.57
N TRP A 192 3.80 -3.17 -6.51
CA TRP A 192 5.15 -3.50 -6.06
C TRP A 192 6.22 -2.90 -6.98
N ILE A 193 6.12 -3.13 -8.29
CA ILE A 193 7.06 -2.62 -9.29
C ILE A 193 7.00 -1.09 -9.33
N MET A 194 5.80 -0.52 -9.35
CA MET A 194 5.66 0.93 -9.43
C MET A 194 6.11 1.65 -8.15
N ALA A 195 6.07 1.00 -6.98
CA ALA A 195 6.69 1.52 -5.76
C ALA A 195 8.22 1.62 -5.87
N HIS A 196 8.88 0.68 -6.54
CA HIS A 196 10.33 0.78 -6.82
C HIS A 196 10.62 1.96 -7.76
N VAL A 197 9.83 2.12 -8.82
CA VAL A 197 9.95 3.26 -9.75
C VAL A 197 9.89 4.58 -9.00
N ARG A 198 8.91 4.76 -8.10
CA ARG A 198 8.77 5.97 -7.29
C ARG A 198 9.89 6.13 -6.27
N THR A 199 10.38 5.02 -5.72
CA THR A 199 11.57 5.01 -4.84
C THR A 199 12.80 5.52 -5.57
N PHE A 200 13.12 5.03 -6.78
CA PHE A 200 14.29 5.48 -7.54
C PHE A 200 14.20 6.96 -7.88
N ARG A 201 13.00 7.44 -8.24
CA ARG A 201 12.75 8.88 -8.45
C ARG A 201 12.98 9.69 -7.17
N TYR A 202 12.54 9.19 -6.01
CA TYR A 202 12.76 9.85 -4.72
C TYR A 202 14.24 9.92 -4.34
N LEU A 203 14.99 8.85 -4.60
CA LEU A 203 16.44 8.80 -4.37
C LEU A 203 17.21 9.67 -5.39
N GLY A 204 16.63 9.95 -6.55
CA GLY A 204 17.33 10.62 -7.66
C GLY A 204 18.38 9.75 -8.34
N GLY A 205 18.28 8.42 -8.17
CA GLY A 205 19.25 7.45 -8.67
C GLY A 205 18.84 6.01 -8.36
N VAL A 206 19.57 5.05 -8.89
CA VAL A 206 19.29 3.61 -8.79
C VAL A 206 20.41 2.90 -8.00
N PRO A 207 20.07 2.12 -6.96
CA PRO A 207 21.04 1.28 -6.28
C PRO A 207 21.46 0.09 -7.14
N ARG A 208 22.66 -0.45 -6.94
CA ARG A 208 23.15 -1.60 -7.73
C ARG A 208 22.32 -2.86 -7.53
N LEU A 209 21.83 -3.07 -6.31
CA LEU A 209 21.21 -4.32 -5.88
C LEU A 209 19.95 -4.07 -5.05
N LEU A 210 18.86 -4.71 -5.46
CA LEU A 210 17.59 -4.75 -4.75
C LEU A 210 17.50 -6.03 -3.93
N VAL A 211 17.24 -5.90 -2.64
CA VAL A 211 17.06 -7.01 -1.70
C VAL A 211 15.61 -7.02 -1.20
N PRO A 212 14.68 -7.56 -2.00
CA PRO A 212 13.31 -7.72 -1.58
C PRO A 212 13.14 -8.93 -0.64
N ASP A 213 12.08 -8.90 0.16
CA ASP A 213 11.58 -10.12 0.78
C ASP A 213 11.04 -11.10 -0.28
N ASN A 214 10.95 -12.38 0.09
CA ASN A 214 10.58 -13.48 -0.81
C ASN A 214 9.07 -13.51 -1.12
N LEU A 215 8.48 -12.34 -1.38
CA LEU A 215 7.10 -12.13 -1.78
C LEU A 215 6.85 -12.77 -3.15
N LYS A 216 5.64 -13.34 -3.35
CA LYS A 216 5.25 -13.91 -4.66
C LYS A 216 5.30 -12.89 -5.80
N SER A 217 5.10 -11.61 -5.50
CA SER A 217 5.22 -10.49 -6.45
C SER A 217 6.67 -10.24 -6.89
N ALA A 218 7.66 -10.68 -6.10
CA ALA A 218 9.08 -10.62 -6.44
C ALA A 218 9.59 -11.94 -7.06
N VAL A 219 9.04 -13.09 -6.63
CA VAL A 219 9.54 -14.42 -6.96
C VAL A 219 8.39 -15.37 -7.33
N THR A 220 8.39 -15.90 -8.56
CA THR A 220 7.38 -16.87 -9.03
C THR A 220 7.62 -18.26 -8.47
N LYS A 221 8.88 -18.66 -8.28
CA LYS A 221 9.27 -19.91 -7.60
C LYS A 221 10.49 -19.68 -6.72
N ALA A 222 10.30 -19.78 -5.41
CA ALA A 222 11.39 -19.65 -4.44
C ALA A 222 12.36 -20.84 -4.54
N HIS A 223 13.62 -20.57 -4.90
CA HIS A 223 14.68 -21.59 -4.95
C HIS A 223 15.95 -21.06 -4.27
N ARG A 224 16.66 -21.94 -3.55
CA ARG A 224 17.78 -21.58 -2.65
C ARG A 224 19.01 -20.99 -3.37
N TYR A 225 19.20 -21.31 -4.64
CA TYR A 225 20.37 -20.92 -5.44
C TYR A 225 20.04 -20.10 -6.68
N ALA A 226 18.79 -20.12 -7.16
CA ALA A 226 18.35 -19.43 -8.37
C ALA A 226 16.83 -19.22 -8.33
N PRO A 227 16.32 -18.23 -7.55
CA PRO A 227 14.90 -17.93 -7.55
C PRO A 227 14.47 -17.50 -8.95
N THR A 228 13.37 -18.07 -9.46
CA THR A 228 12.78 -17.58 -10.71
C THR A 228 12.09 -16.27 -10.38
N LEU A 229 12.69 -15.17 -10.84
CA LEU A 229 12.11 -13.84 -10.68
C LEU A 229 10.82 -13.74 -11.49
N ASN A 230 9.90 -12.91 -11.01
CA ASN A 230 8.79 -12.47 -11.82
C ASN A 230 9.33 -11.77 -13.09
N GLU A 231 8.79 -12.10 -14.26
CA GLU A 231 9.27 -11.58 -15.54
C GLU A 231 9.18 -10.05 -15.62
N ASN A 232 8.08 -9.44 -15.16
CA ASN A 232 7.97 -7.98 -15.20
C ASN A 232 8.87 -7.31 -14.15
N TYR A 233 9.15 -7.98 -13.03
CA TYR A 233 10.11 -7.47 -12.06
C TYR A 233 11.54 -7.51 -12.63
N ALA A 234 11.87 -8.57 -13.39
CA ALA A 234 13.13 -8.64 -14.13
C ALA A 234 13.21 -7.60 -15.27
N LYS A 235 12.10 -7.31 -15.97
CA LYS A 235 12.04 -6.22 -16.97
C LYS A 235 12.34 -4.86 -16.33
N MET A 236 11.74 -4.56 -15.18
CA MET A 236 12.04 -3.35 -14.42
C MET A 236 13.53 -3.29 -14.03
N ALA A 237 14.10 -4.39 -13.54
CA ALA A 237 15.51 -4.45 -13.15
C ALA A 237 16.45 -4.15 -14.33
N ARG A 238 16.17 -4.71 -15.52
CA ARG A 238 16.91 -4.42 -16.75
C ARG A 238 16.78 -2.96 -17.17
N HIS A 239 15.58 -2.38 -17.10
CA HIS A 239 15.33 -0.97 -17.44
C HIS A 239 16.20 -0.02 -16.62
N TYR A 240 16.34 -0.28 -15.32
CA TYR A 240 17.13 0.54 -14.40
C TYR A 240 18.59 0.07 -14.23
N GLY A 241 19.00 -1.00 -14.92
CA GLY A 241 20.36 -1.55 -14.82
C GLY A 241 20.74 -2.10 -13.44
N CYS A 242 19.77 -2.51 -12.62
CA CYS A 242 20.01 -3.05 -11.27
C CYS A 242 19.80 -4.56 -11.22
N ALA A 243 20.38 -5.21 -10.20
CA ALA A 243 20.20 -6.64 -9.94
C ALA A 243 19.20 -6.88 -8.80
N ILE A 244 18.40 -7.92 -8.90
CA ILE A 244 17.49 -8.35 -7.82
C ILE A 244 18.07 -9.60 -7.16
N VAL A 245 18.31 -9.54 -5.86
CA VAL A 245 18.73 -10.68 -5.05
C VAL A 245 17.78 -10.83 -3.87
N PRO A 246 16.74 -11.67 -3.99
CA PRO A 246 15.80 -11.92 -2.91
C PRO A 246 16.49 -12.44 -1.66
N ALA A 247 16.01 -12.02 -0.49
CA ALA A 247 16.47 -12.58 0.78
C ALA A 247 16.21 -14.10 0.83
N ARG A 248 17.17 -14.87 1.34
CA ARG A 248 17.04 -16.34 1.39
C ARG A 248 15.93 -16.74 2.37
N PRO A 249 15.00 -17.62 1.95
CA PRO A 249 13.96 -18.11 2.86
C PRO A 249 14.57 -18.81 4.08
N TYR A 250 13.96 -18.61 5.25
CA TYR A 250 14.37 -19.15 6.55
C TYR A 250 15.75 -18.70 7.07
N LYS A 251 16.29 -17.58 6.56
CA LYS A 251 17.49 -16.92 7.13
C LYS A 251 17.20 -15.48 7.59
N PRO A 252 16.74 -15.29 8.84
CA PRO A 252 16.38 -13.97 9.40
C PRO A 252 17.48 -12.91 9.27
N LYS A 253 18.75 -13.34 9.24
CA LYS A 253 19.91 -12.44 9.24
C LYS A 253 20.13 -11.70 7.90
N ASP A 254 19.59 -12.19 6.79
CA ASP A 254 19.73 -11.51 5.48
C ASP A 254 18.76 -10.31 5.36
N LYS A 255 17.71 -10.28 6.20
CA LYS A 255 16.62 -9.29 6.18
C LYS A 255 16.69 -8.26 7.32
N ALA A 256 17.68 -8.36 8.21
CA ALA A 256 17.75 -7.53 9.42
C ALA A 256 17.66 -6.02 9.15
N LYS A 257 18.14 -5.52 8.01
CA LYS A 257 18.01 -4.11 7.61
C LYS A 257 16.57 -3.72 7.26
N ALA A 258 15.88 -4.55 6.49
CA ALA A 258 14.49 -4.32 6.11
C ALA A 258 13.57 -4.40 7.34
N GLU A 259 13.74 -5.42 8.19
CA GLU A 259 12.97 -5.58 9.44
C GLU A 259 13.16 -4.39 10.39
N ASN A 260 14.40 -3.93 10.57
CA ASN A 260 14.66 -2.76 11.40
C ASN A 260 14.05 -1.48 10.82
N ALA A 261 14.07 -1.32 9.48
CA ALA A 261 13.43 -0.20 8.82
C ALA A 261 11.91 -0.23 9.03
N VAL A 262 11.27 -1.39 8.87
CA VAL A 262 9.84 -1.58 9.14
C VAL A 262 9.50 -1.20 10.59
N LEU A 263 10.25 -1.70 11.58
CA LEU A 263 10.03 -1.34 12.99
C LEU A 263 10.16 0.17 13.26
N ILE A 264 11.09 0.84 12.57
CA ILE A 264 11.26 2.29 12.65
C ILE A 264 10.04 2.99 12.03
N VAL A 265 9.58 2.56 10.86
CA VAL A 265 8.41 3.11 10.16
C VAL A 265 7.13 2.90 10.97
N GLU A 266 6.92 1.70 11.52
CA GLU A 266 5.80 1.42 12.41
C GLU A 266 5.76 2.41 13.59
N ARG A 267 6.91 2.61 14.26
CA ARG A 267 7.00 3.47 15.43
C ARG A 267 6.88 4.96 15.12
N TRP A 268 7.54 5.44 14.07
CA TRP A 268 7.69 6.87 13.81
C TRP A 268 6.72 7.42 12.78
N ILE A 269 6.08 6.56 11.99
CA ILE A 269 5.09 6.95 10.99
C ILE A 269 3.73 6.36 11.39
N LEU A 270 3.57 5.04 11.36
CA LEU A 270 2.24 4.41 11.51
C LEU A 270 1.60 4.68 12.87
N MET A 271 2.37 4.65 13.96
CA MET A 271 1.86 5.01 15.28
C MET A 271 1.38 6.46 15.33
N ARG A 272 1.97 7.40 14.58
CA ARG A 272 1.50 8.80 14.55
C ARG A 272 0.22 8.95 13.74
N LEU A 273 0.04 8.13 12.71
CA LEU A 273 -1.16 8.11 11.88
C LEU A 273 -2.38 7.49 12.58
N ARG A 274 -2.21 6.77 13.70
CA ARG A 274 -3.27 5.95 14.34
C ARG A 274 -4.56 6.69 14.76
N ARG A 275 -4.51 8.02 14.86
CA ARG A 275 -5.66 8.86 15.22
C ARG A 275 -6.14 9.74 14.06
N GLU A 276 -5.52 9.61 12.89
CA GLU A 276 -5.86 10.37 11.70
C GLU A 276 -6.75 9.50 10.79
N CYS A 277 -7.79 10.11 10.19
CA CYS A 277 -8.67 9.45 9.24
C CYS A 277 -8.31 9.87 7.82
N PHE A 278 -8.22 8.91 6.91
CA PHE A 278 -7.84 9.15 5.52
C PHE A 278 -8.95 8.71 4.56
N TYR A 279 -9.36 9.62 3.67
CA TYR A 279 -10.41 9.36 2.68
C TYR A 279 -9.87 8.97 1.31
N THR A 280 -8.61 9.30 1.04
CA THR A 280 -7.94 9.00 -0.22
C THR A 280 -6.52 8.50 0.02
N LEU A 281 -6.03 7.66 -0.89
CA LEU A 281 -4.64 7.19 -0.87
C LEU A 281 -3.65 8.37 -1.03
N ALA A 282 -4.02 9.37 -1.82
CA ALA A 282 -3.22 10.59 -2.00
C ALA A 282 -3.06 11.37 -0.69
N GLY A 283 -4.14 11.53 0.09
CA GLY A 283 -4.09 12.18 1.41
C GLY A 283 -3.20 11.44 2.40
N LEU A 284 -3.30 10.11 2.43
CA LEU A 284 -2.42 9.27 3.26
C LEU A 284 -0.95 9.44 2.84
N ASN A 285 -0.65 9.37 1.54
CA ASN A 285 0.71 9.53 1.04
C ASN A 285 1.29 10.93 1.28
N ALA A 286 0.47 11.99 1.19
CA ALA A 286 0.88 13.34 1.55
C ALA A 286 1.32 13.42 3.01
N ARG A 287 0.55 12.78 3.92
CA ARG A 287 0.89 12.73 5.34
C ARG A 287 2.13 11.88 5.62
N ILE A 288 2.24 10.71 5.00
CA ILE A 288 3.43 9.84 5.10
C ILE A 288 4.68 10.60 4.66
N LYS A 289 4.60 11.40 3.59
CA LYS A 289 5.74 12.19 3.10
C LYS A 289 6.30 13.12 4.16
N VAL A 290 5.44 13.87 4.87
CA VAL A 290 5.86 14.74 5.98
C VAL A 290 6.56 13.95 7.08
N LEU A 291 5.96 12.84 7.52
CA LEU A 291 6.52 12.01 8.60
C LEU A 291 7.83 11.31 8.19
N MET A 292 7.95 10.95 6.91
CA MET A 292 9.15 10.37 6.32
C MET A 292 10.30 11.39 6.26
N GLU A 293 10.02 12.64 5.89
CA GLU A 293 11.02 13.73 5.93
C GLU A 293 11.50 13.98 7.37
N GLU A 294 10.59 14.05 8.34
CA GLU A 294 10.95 14.15 9.75
C GLU A 294 11.80 12.97 10.23
N LEU A 295 11.46 11.74 9.81
CA LEU A 295 12.22 10.54 10.13
C LEU A 295 13.66 10.59 9.59
N ASN A 296 13.81 11.02 8.33
CA ASN A 296 15.11 11.07 7.66
C ASN A 296 16.00 12.22 8.17
N ASN A 297 15.42 13.33 8.60
CA ASN A 297 16.15 14.48 9.16
C ASN A 297 16.52 14.33 10.65
N ARG A 298 16.04 13.28 11.31
CA ARG A 298 16.32 13.08 12.72
C ARG A 298 17.78 12.68 12.98
N PRO A 299 18.44 13.24 14.03
CA PRO A 299 19.77 12.81 14.45
C PRO A 299 19.85 11.32 14.79
N GLN A 300 20.91 10.66 14.34
CA GLN A 300 21.17 9.27 14.67
C GLN A 300 21.98 9.13 15.97
N ARG A 301 21.73 8.06 16.74
CA ARG A 301 22.47 7.80 18.00
C ARG A 301 23.89 7.27 17.77
N LEU A 302 24.10 6.51 16.70
CA LEU A 302 25.34 5.75 16.45
C LEU A 302 26.28 6.45 15.46
N HIS A 303 25.78 7.44 14.72
CA HIS A 303 26.51 8.14 13.69
C HIS A 303 26.21 9.64 13.79
N PRO A 304 27.19 10.51 13.53
CA PRO A 304 26.95 11.94 13.48
C PRO A 304 25.95 12.28 12.36
N GLY A 305 25.13 13.29 12.62
CA GLY A 305 24.14 13.79 11.67
C GLY A 305 22.87 12.96 11.54
N SER A 306 22.08 13.29 10.51
CA SER A 306 20.82 12.64 10.16
C SER A 306 20.99 11.59 9.05
N ARG A 307 19.94 10.79 8.77
CA ARG A 307 19.94 9.87 7.61
C ARG A 307 20.05 10.65 6.31
N ARG A 308 19.40 11.82 6.23
CA ARG A 308 19.44 12.70 5.06
C ARG A 308 20.86 13.20 4.78
N GLU A 309 21.55 13.70 5.80
CA GLU A 309 22.92 14.19 5.65
C GLU A 309 23.87 13.08 5.19
N GLN A 310 23.75 11.89 5.78
CA GLN A 310 24.56 10.74 5.37
C GLN A 310 24.23 10.28 3.94
N PHE A 311 22.96 10.31 3.55
CA PHE A 311 22.54 9.99 2.19
C PHE A 311 23.16 10.93 1.16
N GLU A 312 23.08 12.24 1.39
CA GLU A 312 23.64 13.24 0.48
C GLU A 312 25.16 13.12 0.38
N LEU A 313 25.84 12.80 1.49
CA LEU A 313 27.30 12.66 1.54
C LEU A 313 27.80 11.35 0.91
N LEU A 314 27.12 10.23 1.15
CA LEU A 314 27.65 8.89 0.86
C LEU A 314 26.90 8.19 -0.28
N ASP A 315 25.58 8.06 -0.17
CA ASP A 315 24.80 7.24 -1.10
C ASP A 315 24.53 7.96 -2.41
N LYS A 316 24.06 9.21 -2.37
CA LYS A 316 23.68 9.98 -3.56
C LYS A 316 24.77 10.04 -4.64
N PRO A 317 26.05 10.33 -4.33
CA PRO A 317 27.11 10.30 -5.35
C PRO A 317 27.46 8.88 -5.83
N ALA A 318 27.08 7.83 -5.09
CA ALA A 318 27.36 6.43 -5.42
C ALA A 318 26.21 5.72 -6.15
N LEU A 319 25.03 6.35 -6.26
CA LEU A 319 23.90 5.79 -7.01
C LEU A 319 24.16 5.84 -8.53
N MET A 320 23.63 4.85 -9.25
CA MET A 320 23.60 4.88 -10.71
C MET A 320 22.59 5.93 -11.18
N PRO A 321 22.81 6.57 -12.34
CA PRO A 321 21.88 7.57 -12.87
C PRO A 321 20.53 6.94 -13.23
N LEU A 322 19.47 7.76 -13.18
CA LEU A 322 18.16 7.36 -13.70
C LEU A 322 18.18 7.31 -15.24
N PRO A 323 17.56 6.30 -15.88
CA PRO A 323 17.33 6.30 -17.32
C PRO A 323 16.49 7.51 -17.75
N GLY A 324 16.67 7.97 -19.00
CA GLY A 324 15.91 9.10 -19.54
C GLY A 324 14.41 8.86 -19.67
N THR A 325 13.99 7.59 -19.74
CA THR A 325 12.58 7.17 -19.80
C THR A 325 12.14 6.54 -18.49
N THR A 326 10.93 6.89 -18.02
CA THR A 326 10.33 6.24 -16.85
C THR A 326 9.83 4.84 -17.24
N TYR A 327 10.07 3.84 -16.39
CA TYR A 327 9.50 2.51 -16.58
C TYR A 327 7.97 2.52 -16.43
N GLU A 328 7.28 1.90 -17.37
CA GLU A 328 5.83 1.67 -17.31
C GLU A 328 5.55 0.17 -17.16
N TYR A 329 4.72 -0.18 -16.17
CA TYR A 329 4.29 -1.55 -16.00
C TYR A 329 3.23 -1.90 -17.06
N ILE A 330 3.40 -3.05 -17.71
CA ILE A 330 2.47 -3.58 -18.71
C ILE A 330 2.01 -4.96 -18.25
N ASP A 331 0.72 -5.08 -17.96
CA ASP A 331 0.04 -6.34 -17.69
C ASP A 331 -0.34 -7.02 -19.01
N SER A 332 0.12 -8.24 -19.24
CA SER A 332 -0.16 -8.98 -20.48
C SER A 332 -1.09 -10.17 -20.20
N LYS A 333 -2.23 -10.22 -20.88
CA LYS A 333 -3.24 -11.26 -20.69
C LYS A 333 -3.86 -11.68 -22.01
N ARG A 334 -3.99 -13.00 -22.25
CA ARG A 334 -4.79 -13.52 -23.36
C ARG A 334 -6.27 -13.59 -23.00
N ALA A 335 -7.13 -13.16 -23.92
CA ALA A 335 -8.59 -13.19 -23.76
C ALA A 335 -9.26 -13.61 -25.08
N LYS A 336 -10.36 -14.37 -24.97
CA LYS A 336 -11.21 -14.71 -26.11
C LYS A 336 -12.23 -13.59 -26.32
N VAL A 337 -12.44 -13.17 -27.56
CA VAL A 337 -13.42 -12.15 -27.93
C VAL A 337 -14.83 -12.73 -27.80
N GLY A 338 -15.67 -12.06 -27.01
CA GLY A 338 -17.06 -12.44 -26.79
C GLY A 338 -17.95 -12.20 -28.02
N PRO A 339 -19.16 -12.79 -28.07
CA PRO A 339 -20.12 -12.60 -29.16
C PRO A 339 -20.62 -11.15 -29.26
N ASP A 340 -20.48 -10.39 -28.18
CA ASP A 340 -20.75 -8.97 -28.08
C ASP A 340 -19.57 -8.11 -28.54
N TYR A 341 -18.56 -8.66 -29.25
CA TYR A 341 -17.37 -7.96 -29.75
C TYR A 341 -16.54 -7.24 -28.66
N HIS A 342 -16.58 -7.73 -27.42
CA HIS A 342 -15.77 -7.21 -26.32
C HIS A 342 -14.82 -8.26 -25.73
N VAL A 343 -13.77 -7.76 -25.06
CA VAL A 343 -12.88 -8.54 -24.19
C VAL A 343 -12.88 -7.95 -22.78
N LEU A 344 -12.85 -8.84 -21.79
CA LEU A 344 -12.92 -8.45 -20.38
C LEU A 344 -11.52 -8.32 -19.77
N TYR A 345 -11.19 -7.10 -19.33
CA TYR A 345 -9.98 -6.80 -18.57
C TYR A 345 -10.36 -6.10 -17.25
N GLN A 346 -9.93 -6.68 -16.11
CA GLN A 346 -10.25 -6.20 -14.76
C GLN A 346 -11.73 -5.81 -14.56
N LYS A 347 -12.67 -6.70 -14.96
CA LYS A 347 -14.13 -6.50 -14.89
C LYS A 347 -14.69 -5.34 -15.74
N HIS A 348 -13.91 -4.75 -16.64
CA HIS A 348 -14.37 -3.79 -17.62
C HIS A 348 -14.27 -4.39 -19.02
N ALA A 349 -15.29 -4.17 -19.85
CA ALA A 349 -15.36 -4.70 -21.20
C ALA A 349 -14.84 -3.67 -22.22
N TYR A 350 -13.87 -4.06 -23.03
CA TYR A 350 -13.30 -3.22 -24.08
C TYR A 350 -13.63 -3.81 -25.45
N SER A 351 -14.17 -2.99 -26.34
CA SER A 351 -14.56 -3.45 -27.68
C SER A 351 -13.34 -3.73 -28.56
N VAL A 352 -13.51 -4.67 -29.49
CA VAL A 352 -12.60 -4.95 -30.59
C VAL A 352 -13.40 -5.07 -31.89
N PRO A 353 -12.80 -4.91 -33.08
CA PRO A 353 -13.50 -5.13 -34.34
C PRO A 353 -14.28 -6.44 -34.34
N HIS A 354 -15.58 -6.37 -34.68
CA HIS A 354 -16.48 -7.52 -34.64
C HIS A 354 -16.02 -8.70 -35.50
N THR A 355 -15.16 -8.47 -36.49
CA THR A 355 -14.50 -9.51 -37.29
C THR A 355 -13.63 -10.45 -36.44
N LEU A 356 -13.23 -10.03 -35.25
CA LEU A 356 -12.43 -10.81 -34.31
C LEU A 356 -13.26 -11.64 -33.33
N VAL A 357 -14.59 -11.61 -33.39
CA VAL A 357 -15.45 -12.44 -32.52
C VAL A 357 -15.05 -13.92 -32.62
N GLY A 358 -14.88 -14.56 -31.46
CA GLY A 358 -14.44 -15.96 -31.36
C GLY A 358 -12.92 -16.17 -31.42
N ASN A 359 -12.13 -15.19 -31.87
CA ASN A 359 -10.67 -15.26 -31.86
C ASN A 359 -10.10 -14.98 -30.47
N THR A 360 -8.83 -15.34 -30.28
CA THR A 360 -8.06 -15.01 -29.07
C THR A 360 -7.15 -13.82 -29.35
N VAL A 361 -7.19 -12.82 -28.48
CA VAL A 361 -6.37 -11.61 -28.54
C VAL A 361 -5.47 -11.52 -27.31
N THR A 362 -4.38 -10.77 -27.43
CA THR A 362 -3.50 -10.41 -26.31
C THR A 362 -3.82 -8.98 -25.89
N ILE A 363 -4.13 -8.81 -24.61
CA ILE A 363 -4.35 -7.52 -23.98
C ILE A 363 -3.06 -7.13 -23.30
N GLU A 364 -2.52 -5.96 -23.64
CA GLU A 364 -1.43 -5.30 -22.92
C GLU A 364 -1.97 -4.04 -22.28
N ALA A 365 -2.09 -4.05 -20.96
CA ALA A 365 -2.67 -2.96 -20.20
C ALA A 365 -1.59 -2.26 -19.39
N SER A 366 -1.40 -0.97 -19.66
CA SER A 366 -0.56 -0.09 -18.87
C SER A 366 -1.35 0.58 -17.74
N GLY A 367 -0.74 1.57 -17.08
CA GLY A 367 -1.43 2.35 -16.05
C GLY A 367 -2.64 3.14 -16.58
N SER A 368 -2.64 3.52 -17.86
CA SER A 368 -3.63 4.41 -18.47
C SER A 368 -4.24 3.90 -19.77
N VAL A 369 -3.61 2.94 -20.46
CA VAL A 369 -4.04 2.46 -21.78
C VAL A 369 -4.20 0.95 -21.78
N VAL A 370 -5.25 0.46 -22.44
CA VAL A 370 -5.44 -0.96 -22.77
C VAL A 370 -5.24 -1.12 -24.27
N SER A 371 -4.13 -1.74 -24.64
CA SER A 371 -3.80 -2.08 -26.03
C SER A 371 -4.19 -3.52 -26.29
N ILE A 372 -4.86 -3.78 -27.42
CA ILE A 372 -5.33 -5.11 -27.79
C ILE A 372 -4.67 -5.52 -29.09
N TYR A 373 -4.04 -6.68 -29.09
CA TYR A 373 -3.30 -7.24 -30.20
C TYR A 373 -3.94 -8.54 -30.68
N HIS A 374 -3.97 -8.73 -31.99
CA HIS A 374 -4.29 -10.01 -32.63
C HIS A 374 -3.11 -10.42 -33.48
N GLN A 375 -2.59 -11.64 -33.27
CA GLN A 375 -1.41 -12.14 -34.00
C GLN A 375 -0.21 -11.17 -33.98
N ASN A 376 0.08 -10.59 -32.80
CA ASN A 376 1.12 -9.57 -32.57
C ASN A 376 0.96 -8.26 -33.35
N GLN A 377 -0.19 -8.00 -33.98
CA GLN A 377 -0.51 -6.70 -34.56
C GLN A 377 -1.47 -5.93 -33.66
N LEU A 378 -1.19 -4.64 -33.45
CA LEU A 378 -2.06 -3.77 -32.67
C LEU A 378 -3.38 -3.58 -33.41
N VAL A 379 -4.48 -3.98 -32.77
CA VAL A 379 -5.83 -3.89 -33.33
C VAL A 379 -6.51 -2.60 -32.88
N THR A 380 -6.46 -2.31 -31.58
CA THR A 380 -7.10 -1.13 -31.00
C THR A 380 -6.46 -0.76 -29.67
N GLN A 381 -6.66 0.49 -29.26
CA GLN A 381 -6.32 0.99 -27.94
C GLN A 381 -7.54 1.64 -27.28
N HIS A 382 -7.63 1.55 -25.97
CA HIS A 382 -8.64 2.22 -25.17
C HIS A 382 -7.99 2.91 -23.97
N ALA A 383 -8.58 4.01 -23.50
CA ALA A 383 -8.25 4.51 -22.18
C ALA A 383 -8.70 3.49 -21.12
N LYS A 384 -7.84 3.17 -20.16
CA LYS A 384 -8.15 2.24 -19.07
C LYS A 384 -9.21 2.85 -18.16
N SER A 385 -10.31 2.14 -17.98
CA SER A 385 -11.39 2.52 -17.08
C SER A 385 -11.20 1.90 -15.69
N ALA A 386 -11.48 2.69 -14.65
CA ALA A 386 -11.51 2.23 -13.27
C ALA A 386 -12.91 1.73 -12.83
N LYS A 387 -13.90 1.73 -13.72
CA LYS A 387 -15.29 1.38 -13.40
C LYS A 387 -15.56 -0.11 -13.64
N ASP A 388 -15.82 -0.86 -12.57
CA ASP A 388 -16.27 -2.26 -12.63
C ASP A 388 -17.61 -2.37 -13.39
N GLY A 389 -17.75 -3.40 -14.22
CA GLY A 389 -18.98 -3.73 -14.95
C GLY A 389 -19.35 -2.78 -16.09
N GLY A 390 -18.47 -1.85 -16.46
CA GLY A 390 -18.68 -0.92 -17.57
C GLY A 390 -18.24 -1.46 -18.94
N PHE A 391 -18.60 -0.72 -19.99
CA PHE A 391 -18.23 -0.97 -21.38
C PHE A 391 -17.54 0.26 -21.99
N SER A 392 -16.40 0.04 -22.66
CA SER A 392 -15.72 1.01 -23.51
C SER A 392 -15.82 0.55 -24.96
N THR A 393 -16.81 1.11 -25.67
CA THR A 393 -17.18 0.66 -27.02
C THR A 393 -16.88 1.73 -28.06
N GLN A 394 -16.01 1.42 -29.01
CA GLN A 394 -15.79 2.26 -30.20
C GLN A 394 -16.80 1.89 -31.28
N LYS A 395 -17.30 2.90 -32.00
CA LYS A 395 -18.34 2.72 -33.01
C LYS A 395 -17.87 1.86 -34.19
N GLU A 396 -16.62 2.03 -34.59
CA GLU A 396 -15.96 1.30 -35.70
C GLU A 396 -15.86 -0.20 -35.45
N HIS A 397 -15.94 -0.63 -34.19
CA HIS A 397 -15.86 -2.03 -33.82
C HIS A 397 -17.17 -2.79 -34.04
N MET A 398 -18.29 -2.08 -34.13
CA MET A 398 -19.61 -2.69 -34.26
C MET A 398 -19.89 -3.15 -35.70
N PRO A 399 -20.69 -4.23 -35.90
CA PRO A 399 -21.28 -4.52 -37.20
C PRO A 399 -22.26 -3.43 -37.64
N ASP A 400 -22.37 -3.17 -38.93
CA ASP A 400 -23.26 -2.15 -39.50
C ASP A 400 -24.73 -2.30 -39.05
N SER A 401 -25.20 -3.53 -38.87
CA SER A 401 -26.55 -3.82 -38.38
C SER A 401 -26.78 -3.28 -36.96
N HIS A 402 -25.78 -3.41 -36.09
CA HIS A 402 -25.85 -2.95 -34.69
C HIS A 402 -25.68 -1.43 -34.59
N VAL A 403 -24.83 -0.83 -35.44
CA VAL A 403 -24.71 0.64 -35.54
C VAL A 403 -26.05 1.26 -35.94
N LYS A 404 -26.77 0.64 -36.89
CA LYS A 404 -28.08 1.10 -37.36
C LYS A 404 -29.21 0.93 -36.33
N GLN A 405 -29.07 0.01 -35.37
CA GLN A 405 -30.07 -0.21 -34.31
C GLN A 405 -29.96 0.80 -33.15
N ARG A 406 -28.81 1.46 -32.98
CA ARG A 406 -28.58 2.42 -31.89
C ARG A 406 -29.11 3.81 -32.26
N PHE A 407 -30.43 4.01 -32.20
CA PHE A 407 -31.03 5.34 -32.24
C PHE A 407 -31.00 5.98 -30.86
N SER A 408 -30.45 7.19 -30.71
CA SER A 408 -30.58 7.97 -29.47
C SER A 408 -31.92 8.72 -29.45
N ALA A 409 -32.45 9.00 -28.26
CA ALA A 409 -33.66 9.79 -28.07
C ALA A 409 -33.55 11.18 -28.75
N GLU A 410 -32.40 11.83 -28.62
CA GLU A 410 -32.10 13.12 -29.28
C GLU A 410 -32.18 13.04 -30.80
N ARG A 411 -31.64 11.97 -31.39
CA ARG A 411 -31.66 11.78 -32.85
C ARG A 411 -33.08 11.55 -33.36
N LEU A 412 -33.92 10.86 -32.59
CA LEU A 412 -35.34 10.68 -32.91
C LEU A 412 -36.11 11.98 -32.84
N LEU A 413 -35.85 12.81 -31.82
CA LEU A 413 -36.47 14.13 -31.67
C LEU A 413 -36.09 15.08 -32.82
N HIS A 414 -34.81 15.08 -33.22
CA HIS A 414 -34.35 15.91 -34.35
C HIS A 414 -34.92 15.44 -35.68
N TRP A 415 -35.04 14.13 -35.91
CA TRP A 415 -35.73 13.62 -37.10
C TRP A 415 -37.22 14.01 -37.11
N ALA A 416 -37.89 13.91 -35.96
CA ALA A 416 -39.29 14.31 -35.82
C ALA A 416 -39.50 15.81 -36.09
N GLU A 417 -38.57 16.65 -35.62
CA GLU A 417 -38.58 18.11 -35.84
C GLU A 417 -38.48 18.49 -37.32
N ASN A 418 -37.67 17.76 -38.10
CA ASN A 418 -37.56 17.99 -39.55
C ASN A 418 -38.85 17.67 -40.31
N ILE A 419 -39.78 16.91 -39.70
CA ILE A 419 -41.11 16.65 -40.25
C ILE A 419 -42.09 17.74 -39.80
N GLY A 420 -42.07 18.08 -38.51
CA GLY A 420 -42.83 19.20 -37.96
C GLY A 420 -43.03 19.13 -36.44
N VAL A 421 -43.67 20.17 -35.90
CA VAL A 421 -43.83 20.40 -34.45
C VAL A 421 -44.74 19.37 -33.78
N GLY A 422 -45.80 18.93 -34.45
CA GLY A 422 -46.72 17.90 -33.97
C GLY A 422 -46.05 16.53 -33.94
N THR A 423 -45.27 16.19 -34.98
CA THR A 423 -44.49 14.95 -35.03
C THR A 423 -43.46 14.90 -33.90
N ARG A 424 -42.76 16.03 -33.65
CA ARG A 424 -41.86 16.18 -32.50
C ARG A 424 -42.59 15.97 -31.18
N GLY A 425 -43.76 16.58 -30.99
CA GLY A 425 -44.57 16.45 -29.77
C GLY A 425 -44.99 15.00 -29.48
N VAL A 426 -45.43 14.25 -30.50
CA VAL A 426 -45.80 12.82 -30.35
C VAL A 426 -44.58 11.96 -29.98
N VAL A 427 -43.44 12.18 -30.63
CA VAL A 427 -42.19 11.45 -30.32
C VAL A 427 -41.69 11.78 -28.91
N GLN A 428 -41.75 13.05 -28.52
CA GLN A 428 -41.41 13.50 -27.17
C GLN A 428 -42.31 12.84 -26.12
N TRP A 429 -43.62 12.80 -26.34
CA TRP A 429 -44.54 12.12 -25.45
C TRP A 429 -44.23 10.62 -25.31
N HIS A 430 -43.89 9.94 -26.41
CA HIS A 430 -43.51 8.52 -26.38
C HIS A 430 -42.22 8.25 -25.59
N ILE A 431 -41.25 9.16 -25.66
CA ILE A 431 -39.99 9.06 -24.90
C ILE A 431 -40.23 9.28 -23.39
N HIS A 432 -41.08 10.25 -23.02
CA HIS A 432 -41.35 10.59 -21.60
C HIS A 432 -42.38 9.67 -20.92
N SER A 433 -43.27 9.03 -21.68
CA SER A 433 -44.32 8.14 -21.15
C SER A 433 -43.81 6.75 -20.72
N ARG A 434 -42.54 6.42 -20.94
CA ARG A 434 -41.93 5.12 -20.61
C ARG A 434 -40.84 5.29 -19.55
N GLN A 435 -40.81 4.39 -18.57
CA GLN A 435 -39.75 4.35 -17.54
C GLN A 435 -38.34 4.17 -18.11
N HIS A 436 -38.21 3.53 -19.28
CA HIS A 436 -36.95 3.36 -19.99
C HIS A 436 -37.06 3.89 -21.43
N PRO A 437 -36.30 4.94 -21.81
CA PRO A 437 -36.34 5.53 -23.16
C PRO A 437 -36.08 4.52 -24.28
N GLU A 438 -35.29 3.48 -24.03
CA GLU A 438 -34.99 2.43 -25.00
C GLU A 438 -36.23 1.63 -25.45
N GLN A 439 -37.23 1.52 -24.59
CA GLN A 439 -38.51 0.88 -24.93
C GLN A 439 -39.38 1.76 -25.85
N ALA A 440 -39.18 3.08 -25.83
CA ALA A 440 -39.88 4.03 -26.69
C ALA A 440 -39.29 4.10 -28.10
N ILE A 441 -38.00 3.75 -28.27
CA ILE A 441 -37.27 3.86 -29.55
C ILE A 441 -38.00 3.14 -30.69
N LYS A 442 -38.42 1.88 -30.49
CA LYS A 442 -39.11 1.09 -31.53
C LYS A 442 -40.44 1.74 -31.95
N SER A 443 -41.19 2.28 -30.99
CA SER A 443 -42.46 2.96 -31.25
C SER A 443 -42.25 4.27 -32.02
N CYS A 444 -41.25 5.06 -31.61
CA CYS A 444 -40.89 6.31 -32.29
C CYS A 444 -40.43 6.05 -33.73
N LEU A 445 -39.57 5.04 -33.95
CA LEU A 445 -39.14 4.64 -35.28
C LEU A 445 -40.31 4.17 -36.15
N ALA A 446 -41.27 3.45 -35.57
CA ALA A 446 -42.45 3.00 -36.29
C ALA A 446 -43.33 4.17 -36.75
N ILE A 447 -43.44 5.24 -35.95
CA ILE A 447 -44.16 6.47 -36.33
C ILE A 447 -43.39 7.24 -37.41
N LEU A 448 -42.09 7.48 -37.21
CA LEU A 448 -41.25 8.22 -38.16
C LEU A 448 -41.11 7.52 -39.52
N ASN A 449 -41.21 6.19 -39.57
CA ASN A 449 -41.21 5.47 -40.85
C ASN A 449 -42.52 5.61 -41.63
N LEU A 450 -43.63 6.06 -41.03
CA LEU A 450 -44.88 6.33 -41.75
C LEU A 450 -44.72 7.46 -42.78
N THR A 451 -43.73 8.34 -42.62
CA THR A 451 -43.36 9.36 -43.60
C THR A 451 -43.10 8.77 -44.99
N LYS A 452 -42.54 7.55 -45.05
CA LYS A 452 -42.24 6.87 -46.33
C LYS A 452 -43.51 6.46 -47.09
N GLN A 453 -44.59 6.17 -46.37
CA GLN A 453 -45.83 5.66 -46.95
C GLN A 453 -46.86 6.77 -47.19
N HIS A 454 -46.92 7.76 -46.29
CA HIS A 454 -47.96 8.79 -46.30
C HIS A 454 -47.43 10.20 -46.60
N GLY A 455 -46.12 10.40 -46.65
CA GLY A 455 -45.50 11.72 -46.84
C GLY A 455 -45.42 12.53 -45.54
N ALA A 456 -44.51 13.51 -45.51
CA ALA A 456 -44.22 14.31 -44.31
C ALA A 456 -45.40 15.19 -43.87
N ALA A 457 -46.04 15.89 -44.83
CA ALA A 457 -47.15 16.80 -44.54
C ALA A 457 -48.36 16.09 -43.91
N ARG A 458 -48.70 14.91 -44.40
CA ARG A 458 -49.84 14.13 -43.87
C ARG A 458 -49.54 13.56 -42.49
N LEU A 459 -48.32 13.06 -42.28
CA LEU A 459 -47.90 12.57 -40.96
C LEU A 459 -47.95 13.69 -39.93
N GLU A 460 -47.45 14.88 -40.28
CA GLU A 460 -47.47 16.04 -39.40
C GLU A 460 -48.90 16.44 -38.99
N ALA A 461 -49.83 16.54 -39.94
CA ALA A 461 -51.24 16.83 -39.66
C ALA A 461 -51.89 15.76 -38.77
N ALA A 462 -51.59 14.48 -39.01
CA ALA A 462 -52.09 13.39 -38.18
C ALA A 462 -51.52 13.43 -36.75
N CYS A 463 -50.24 13.78 -36.59
CA CYS A 463 -49.61 13.93 -35.29
C CYS A 463 -50.15 15.14 -34.52
N GLN A 464 -50.37 16.29 -35.19
CA GLN A 464 -51.01 17.46 -34.59
C GLN A 464 -52.42 17.13 -34.09
N LYS A 465 -53.22 16.46 -34.92
CA LYS A 465 -54.58 16.04 -34.54
C LYS A 465 -54.58 15.02 -33.39
N ALA A 466 -53.64 14.08 -33.37
CA ALA A 466 -53.50 13.13 -32.27
C ALA A 466 -53.14 13.80 -30.94
N LEU A 467 -52.34 14.88 -30.98
CA LEU A 467 -52.04 15.72 -29.82
C LEU A 467 -53.26 16.53 -29.35
N LEU A 468 -54.02 17.12 -30.28
CA LEU A 468 -55.27 17.84 -29.97
C LEU A 468 -56.32 16.93 -29.31
N LEU A 469 -56.36 15.65 -29.71
CA LEU A 469 -57.23 14.64 -29.11
C LEU A 469 -56.70 14.08 -27.79
N GLU A 470 -55.56 14.57 -27.28
CA GLU A 470 -54.85 14.08 -26.11
C GLU A 470 -54.55 12.56 -26.16
N ARG A 471 -54.46 12.01 -27.37
CA ARG A 471 -54.21 10.58 -27.62
C ARG A 471 -53.05 10.40 -28.60
N PRO A 472 -51.82 10.80 -28.23
CA PRO A 472 -50.62 10.70 -29.07
C PRO A 472 -50.07 9.28 -29.17
N HIS A 473 -50.95 8.28 -29.33
CA HIS A 473 -50.57 6.89 -29.52
C HIS A 473 -50.34 6.59 -31.01
N ARG A 474 -49.34 5.77 -31.30
CA ARG A 474 -49.09 5.25 -32.65
C ARG A 474 -50.35 4.71 -33.36
N SER A 475 -51.22 3.97 -32.66
CA SER A 475 -52.45 3.41 -33.24
C SER A 475 -53.41 4.50 -33.72
N VAL A 476 -53.52 5.60 -32.98
CA VAL A 476 -54.38 6.75 -33.34
C VAL A 476 -53.81 7.45 -34.57
N VAL A 477 -52.50 7.73 -34.59
CA VAL A 477 -51.82 8.33 -35.75
C VAL A 477 -52.00 7.47 -37.00
N MET A 478 -51.82 6.15 -36.90
CA MET A 478 -52.04 5.24 -38.03
C MET A 478 -53.50 5.21 -38.50
N ASN A 479 -54.47 5.22 -37.57
CA ASN A 479 -55.88 5.23 -37.93
C ASN A 479 -56.27 6.54 -38.63
N LEU A 480 -55.79 7.68 -38.15
CA LEU A 480 -56.02 8.98 -38.80
C LEU A 480 -55.51 8.97 -40.25
N LEU A 481 -54.28 8.49 -40.47
CA LEU A 481 -53.68 8.39 -41.80
C LEU A 481 -54.39 7.39 -42.73
N LYS A 482 -54.85 6.26 -42.17
CA LYS A 482 -55.54 5.20 -42.93
C LYS A 482 -56.93 5.64 -43.39
N HIS A 483 -57.65 6.39 -42.55
CA HIS A 483 -59.01 6.84 -42.84
C HIS A 483 -59.09 8.25 -43.43
N HIS A 484 -57.94 8.86 -43.78
CA HIS A 484 -57.86 10.21 -44.34
C HIS A 484 -58.50 11.29 -43.44
N GLN A 485 -58.37 11.12 -42.11
CA GLN A 485 -58.97 11.99 -41.11
C GLN A 485 -57.97 12.99 -40.52
N GLU A 486 -56.82 13.20 -41.14
CA GLU A 486 -55.79 14.15 -40.67
C GLU A 486 -56.20 15.63 -40.80
N SER A 487 -57.24 15.95 -41.58
CA SER A 487 -57.72 17.33 -41.71
C SER A 487 -58.27 17.85 -40.38
N VAL A 488 -57.71 18.95 -39.92
CA VAL A 488 -58.25 19.79 -38.84
C VAL A 488 -59.26 20.75 -39.51
N PRO A 489 -60.49 20.90 -39.01
CA PRO A 489 -61.37 21.94 -39.51
C PRO A 489 -60.72 23.31 -39.27
N SER A 490 -60.51 24.06 -40.35
CA SER A 490 -60.01 25.43 -40.26
C SER A 490 -61.11 26.32 -39.69
N THR A 491 -60.79 27.04 -38.61
CA THR A 491 -61.49 28.20 -38.03
C THR A 491 -62.93 28.00 -37.54
N ALA A 492 -63.11 28.28 -36.25
CA ALA A 492 -64.40 28.59 -35.64
C ALA A 492 -65.09 29.71 -36.43
N VAL A 493 -66.25 29.40 -37.00
CA VAL A 493 -67.28 30.39 -37.30
C VAL A 493 -68.25 30.29 -36.14
N GLU A 494 -68.37 31.36 -35.35
CA GLU A 494 -69.43 31.50 -34.37
C GLU A 494 -70.78 31.39 -35.10
N HIS A 495 -71.47 30.26 -34.93
CA HIS A 495 -72.89 30.20 -35.18
C HIS A 495 -73.60 30.58 -33.89
N ASP A 496 -74.16 31.79 -33.89
CA ASP A 496 -75.15 32.26 -32.93
C ASP A 496 -76.43 31.42 -33.12
N GLU A 497 -76.53 30.31 -32.41
CA GLU A 497 -77.74 29.50 -32.36
C GLU A 497 -78.69 30.06 -31.29
N GLN A 498 -79.70 30.80 -31.74
CA GLN A 498 -80.86 31.12 -30.90
C GLN A 498 -81.54 29.82 -30.42
N PRO A 499 -81.96 29.74 -29.14
CA PRO A 499 -82.57 28.54 -28.61
C PRO A 499 -83.95 28.30 -29.24
N VAL A 500 -84.10 27.18 -29.92
CA VAL A 500 -85.39 26.67 -30.40
C VAL A 500 -86.23 26.23 -29.19
N THR A 501 -87.32 26.94 -28.92
CA THR A 501 -88.31 26.56 -27.91
C THR A 501 -89.22 25.46 -28.44
N HIS A 502 -89.12 24.25 -27.90
CA HIS A 502 -90.04 23.15 -28.18
C HIS A 502 -91.03 22.92 -27.03
N HIS A 503 -92.31 22.76 -27.37
CA HIS A 503 -93.45 22.59 -26.46
C HIS A 503 -93.48 21.26 -25.67
N ASN A 504 -92.47 20.40 -25.81
CA ASN A 504 -92.43 19.05 -25.21
C ASN A 504 -91.36 18.86 -24.12
N ILE A 505 -90.73 19.94 -23.64
CA ILE A 505 -89.79 19.86 -22.50
C ILE A 505 -90.61 19.97 -21.21
N ARG A 506 -90.87 18.82 -20.58
CA ARG A 506 -91.52 18.74 -19.27
C ARG A 506 -90.51 19.17 -18.19
N GLY A 507 -90.78 20.29 -17.55
CA GLY A 507 -89.94 20.85 -16.49
C GLY A 507 -89.96 20.04 -15.19
N GLN A 508 -89.00 20.36 -14.32
CA GLN A 508 -88.65 19.65 -13.08
C GLN A 508 -89.77 19.59 -12.00
N HIS A 509 -90.95 20.13 -12.26
CA HIS A 509 -92.13 20.09 -11.39
C HIS A 509 -93.05 18.87 -11.63
N TYR A 510 -92.70 17.96 -12.54
CA TYR A 510 -93.49 16.73 -12.81
C TYR A 510 -93.14 15.55 -11.88
N TYR A 511 -92.07 15.65 -11.08
CA TYR A 511 -91.70 14.65 -10.08
C TYR A 511 -91.74 15.28 -8.68
N GLN A 512 -92.93 15.40 -8.09
CA GLN A 512 -93.13 15.54 -6.64
C GLN A 512 -94.05 14.44 -6.14
#